data_AF-A0A9X4AVQ9-F1
#
_entry.id   AF-A0A9X4AVQ9-F1
#
_cell.length_a   1.000
_cell.length_b   1.000
_cell.length_c   1.000
_cell.angle_alpha   90.00
_cell.angle_beta   90.00
_cell.angle_gamma   90.00
#
_symmetry.space_group_name_H-M   'P 1'
#
loop_
_entity.id
_entity.type
_entity.pdbx_description
1 polymer ?
#
loop_
_entity_poly.entity_id
_entity_poly.type
_entity_poly.pdbx_seq_one_letter_code
_entity_poly.pdbx_strand_id
1 'polypeptide(L)'
;MAWSSSALAADELPHSRVELTTDRTLPGCSDAFEFKAILANWVPVSTIDPTAARALVVRIRRLPDGGKSVDTTITDENGVAVSTDHRDYSPQTDCFKVLYWTAFDAATRIRAAAPKKEEQAPTPSVEPPPSPKTAPCPRFPTCPPPSKPPAAAPAPVARRVFLALGGIASYGLIPDWAPGLRVAGGVQLPQLSLELDARWGANLNTRPLGFTEAEMHTFALTAGACVKRPPLLGCLLAAGGAVGAATLNRAYAGHIVRAFFGVGARSGVELPFTEHLAARVDVEVAFPLVGTRLDLVNPSFWETLTPTFTGGGSLVYAF
;
A
#
# COMPACT_ATOMS: atom_id res chain seq x y z
N MET A 1 4.18 12.01 4.93
CA MET A 1 2.82 11.91 5.49
C MET A 1 2.75 10.64 6.32
N ALA A 2 2.93 10.76 7.63
CA ALA A 2 2.67 9.66 8.54
C ALA A 2 1.15 9.56 8.67
N TRP A 3 0.57 8.42 8.29
CA TRP A 3 -0.80 8.11 8.66
C TRP A 3 -0.78 8.03 10.19
N SER A 4 -1.38 9.01 10.86
CA SER A 4 -1.46 9.02 12.32
C SER A 4 -2.36 7.87 12.73
N SER A 5 -1.76 6.76 13.15
CA SER A 5 -2.42 5.57 13.71
C SER A 5 -3.07 5.82 15.08
N SER A 6 -3.31 7.08 15.45
CA SER A 6 -3.60 7.51 16.82
C SER A 6 -5.08 7.81 17.10
N ALA A 7 -6.02 7.39 16.26
CA ALA A 7 -7.45 7.60 16.50
C ALA A 7 -8.35 6.38 16.21
N LEU A 8 -7.79 5.17 16.31
CA LEU A 8 -8.58 3.97 16.59
C LEU A 8 -8.11 3.46 17.95
N ALA A 9 -8.48 4.18 19.02
CA ALA A 9 -8.76 3.45 20.24
C ALA A 9 -9.78 2.39 19.81
N ALA A 10 -9.39 1.12 19.86
CA ALA A 10 -10.21 0.03 19.37
C ALA A 10 -11.45 -0.04 20.26
N ASP A 11 -12.46 0.75 19.92
CA ASP A 11 -13.79 0.58 20.46
C ASP A 11 -14.16 -0.88 20.21
N GLU A 12 -14.42 -1.59 21.30
CA GLU A 12 -14.67 -3.01 21.30
C GLU A 12 -15.95 -3.25 20.50
N LEU A 13 -15.77 -3.59 19.23
CA LEU A 13 -16.87 -3.85 18.32
C LEU A 13 -17.67 -5.04 18.85
N PRO A 14 -19.02 -4.98 18.79
CA PRO A 14 -19.85 -6.04 19.32
C PRO A 14 -19.58 -7.36 18.59
N HIS A 15 -19.40 -8.42 19.37
CA HIS A 15 -19.26 -9.78 18.85
C HIS A 15 -20.54 -10.18 18.10
N SER A 16 -20.39 -10.80 16.93
CA SER A 16 -21.50 -11.25 16.09
C SER A 16 -21.22 -12.65 15.56
N ARG A 17 -22.20 -13.56 15.69
CA ARG A 17 -22.16 -14.84 14.99
C ARG A 17 -22.55 -14.63 13.54
N VAL A 18 -21.90 -15.36 12.63
CA VAL A 18 -22.15 -15.22 11.19
C VAL A 18 -22.91 -16.44 10.67
N GLU A 19 -24.11 -16.19 10.16
CA GLU A 19 -25.01 -17.19 9.58
C GLU A 19 -25.16 -16.94 8.08
N LEU A 20 -24.53 -17.78 7.25
CA LEU A 20 -24.66 -17.72 5.80
C LEU A 20 -25.62 -18.81 5.33
N THR A 21 -26.76 -18.41 4.76
CA THR A 21 -27.71 -19.31 4.10
C THR A 21 -27.73 -19.02 2.62
N THR A 22 -27.61 -20.06 1.80
CA THR A 22 -27.56 -19.93 0.34
C THR A 22 -28.48 -20.93 -0.33
N ASP A 23 -29.01 -20.54 -1.49
CA ASP A 23 -29.72 -21.46 -2.37
C ASP A 23 -28.79 -22.60 -2.83
N ARG A 24 -29.26 -23.85 -2.76
CA ARG A 24 -28.50 -25.04 -3.19
C ARG A 24 -28.06 -24.98 -4.65
N THR A 25 -28.69 -24.15 -5.46
CA THR A 25 -28.34 -23.93 -6.87
C THR A 25 -27.12 -23.02 -7.07
N LEU A 26 -26.53 -22.48 -6.00
CA LEU A 26 -25.36 -21.59 -6.02
C LEU A 26 -24.18 -22.16 -5.19
N PRO A 27 -23.55 -23.28 -5.59
CA PRO A 27 -22.54 -23.95 -4.77
C PRO A 27 -21.28 -23.10 -4.49
N GLY A 28 -20.93 -22.17 -5.39
CA GLY A 28 -19.82 -21.24 -5.15
C GLY A 28 -20.13 -20.11 -4.16
N CYS A 29 -21.39 -19.89 -3.83
CA CYS A 29 -21.83 -18.84 -2.90
C CYS A 29 -22.07 -19.39 -1.49
N SER A 30 -22.01 -20.72 -1.29
CA SER A 30 -22.33 -21.38 -0.02
C SER A 30 -21.14 -21.56 0.93
N ASP A 31 -19.96 -21.05 0.59
CA ASP A 31 -18.76 -21.19 1.42
C ASP A 31 -18.76 -20.21 2.60
N ALA A 32 -19.23 -20.70 3.75
CA ALA A 32 -19.25 -19.93 4.99
C ALA A 32 -17.85 -19.64 5.55
N PHE A 33 -16.85 -20.48 5.26
CA PHE A 33 -15.47 -20.26 5.69
C PHE A 33 -14.85 -19.11 4.88
N GLU A 34 -15.07 -19.11 3.56
CA GLU A 34 -14.67 -18.02 2.65
C GLU A 34 -15.27 -16.69 3.08
N PHE A 35 -16.58 -16.65 3.30
CA PHE A 35 -17.24 -15.42 3.69
C PHE A 35 -16.68 -14.84 5.00
N LYS A 36 -16.44 -15.69 6.01
CA LYS A 36 -15.82 -15.26 7.28
C LYS A 36 -14.37 -14.77 7.09
N ALA A 37 -13.58 -15.44 6.25
CA ALA A 37 -12.22 -15.04 5.94
C ALA A 37 -12.17 -13.68 5.23
N ILE A 38 -13.08 -13.42 4.29
CA ILE A 38 -13.22 -12.12 3.63
C ILE A 38 -13.64 -11.05 4.65
N LEU A 39 -14.64 -11.34 5.49
CA LEU A 39 -15.14 -10.41 6.50
C LEU A 39 -14.04 -9.99 7.50
N ALA A 40 -13.17 -10.93 7.89
CA ALA A 40 -12.03 -10.69 8.78
C ALA A 40 -10.97 -9.71 8.23
N ASN A 41 -10.99 -9.39 6.91
CA ASN A 41 -10.16 -8.31 6.37
C ASN A 41 -10.67 -6.91 6.77
N TRP A 42 -11.93 -6.81 7.18
CA TRP A 42 -12.62 -5.54 7.42
C TRP A 42 -13.05 -5.37 8.88
N VAL A 43 -13.16 -6.43 9.66
CA VAL A 43 -13.42 -6.37 11.10
C VAL A 43 -12.39 -7.22 11.84
N PRO A 44 -12.00 -6.86 13.08
CA PRO A 44 -11.11 -7.69 13.88
C PRO A 44 -11.66 -9.11 14.02
N VAL A 45 -10.80 -10.13 13.93
CA VAL A 45 -11.21 -11.55 14.05
C VAL A 45 -11.95 -11.81 15.35
N SER A 46 -11.60 -11.11 16.43
CA SER A 46 -12.29 -11.20 17.73
C SER A 46 -13.78 -10.87 17.65
N THR A 47 -14.23 -10.04 16.70
CA THR A 47 -15.64 -9.67 16.54
C THR A 47 -16.49 -10.80 15.95
N ILE A 48 -15.86 -11.84 15.38
CA ILE A 48 -16.56 -12.97 14.75
C ILE A 48 -16.55 -14.14 15.75
N ASP A 49 -17.57 -14.18 16.61
CA ASP A 49 -17.73 -15.22 17.64
C ASP A 49 -18.92 -16.12 17.29
N PRO A 50 -18.73 -17.43 17.07
CA PRO A 50 -19.82 -18.35 16.76
C PRO A 50 -20.86 -18.48 17.89
N THR A 51 -20.52 -18.07 19.12
CA THR A 51 -21.39 -18.15 20.31
C THR A 51 -22.07 -16.84 20.66
N ALA A 52 -21.81 -15.75 19.93
CA ALA A 52 -22.42 -14.45 20.21
C ALA A 52 -23.96 -14.48 20.04
N ALA A 53 -24.65 -13.76 20.93
CA ALA A 53 -26.10 -13.62 20.89
C ALA A 53 -26.57 -12.82 19.65
N ARG A 54 -25.83 -11.74 19.33
CA ARG A 54 -26.01 -10.94 18.11
C ARG A 54 -25.62 -11.75 16.87
N ALA A 55 -26.38 -11.61 15.77
CA ALA A 55 -26.12 -12.36 14.54
C ALA A 55 -26.03 -11.45 13.30
N LEU A 56 -25.08 -11.75 12.43
CA LEU A 56 -25.05 -11.30 11.04
C LEU A 56 -25.61 -12.45 10.18
N VAL A 57 -26.84 -12.27 9.71
CA VAL A 57 -27.56 -13.23 8.87
C VAL A 57 -27.45 -12.77 7.41
N VAL A 58 -26.82 -13.59 6.58
CA VAL A 58 -26.67 -13.34 5.14
C VAL A 58 -27.44 -14.42 4.39
N ARG A 59 -28.39 -14.01 3.55
CA ARG A 59 -29.17 -14.91 2.70
C ARG A 59 -28.91 -14.60 1.24
N ILE A 60 -28.39 -15.57 0.50
CA ILE A 60 -28.13 -15.45 -0.94
C ILE A 60 -29.08 -16.37 -1.69
N ARG A 61 -29.91 -15.80 -2.58
CA ARG A 61 -30.91 -16.51 -3.38
C ARG A 61 -30.63 -16.32 -4.87
N ARG A 62 -31.03 -17.31 -5.69
CA ARG A 62 -31.00 -17.16 -7.13
C ARG A 62 -32.28 -16.48 -7.61
N LEU A 63 -32.15 -15.46 -8.44
CA LEU A 63 -33.28 -14.78 -9.07
C LEU A 63 -33.75 -15.54 -10.32
N PRO A 64 -35.00 -15.34 -10.79
CA PRO A 64 -35.54 -16.03 -11.96
C PRO A 64 -34.74 -15.81 -13.26
N ASP A 65 -34.08 -14.66 -13.39
CA ASP A 65 -33.21 -14.30 -14.52
C ASP A 65 -31.80 -14.91 -14.41
N GLY A 66 -31.53 -15.68 -13.36
CA GLY A 66 -30.22 -16.23 -13.05
C GLY A 66 -29.30 -15.30 -12.25
N GLY A 67 -29.77 -14.10 -11.90
CA GLY A 67 -29.11 -13.18 -10.99
C GLY A 67 -29.00 -13.74 -9.57
N LYS A 68 -28.32 -12.99 -8.70
CA LYS A 68 -28.20 -13.33 -7.27
C LYS A 68 -28.77 -12.20 -6.44
N SER A 69 -29.61 -12.52 -5.48
CA SER A 69 -30.18 -11.58 -4.53
C SER A 69 -29.60 -11.84 -3.15
N VAL A 70 -29.12 -10.80 -2.49
CA VAL A 70 -28.48 -10.88 -1.17
C VAL A 70 -29.25 -10.04 -0.18
N ASP A 71 -29.79 -10.69 0.85
CA ASP A 71 -30.36 -10.04 2.02
C ASP A 71 -29.35 -10.13 3.17
N THR A 72 -28.93 -8.99 3.71
CA THR A 72 -28.03 -8.93 4.88
C THR A 72 -28.79 -8.34 6.05
N THR A 73 -28.92 -9.08 7.14
CA THR A 73 -29.60 -8.63 8.35
C THR A 73 -28.69 -8.75 9.56
N ILE A 74 -28.57 -7.69 10.35
CA ILE A 74 -27.95 -7.75 11.66
C ILE A 74 -29.07 -7.79 12.69
N THR A 75 -29.07 -8.81 13.54
CA THR A 75 -30.01 -8.94 14.66
C THR A 75 -29.30 -8.71 15.99
N ASP A 76 -29.95 -8.04 16.93
CA ASP A 76 -29.46 -7.89 18.29
C ASP A 76 -29.56 -9.20 19.11
N GLU A 77 -29.27 -9.11 20.41
CA GLU A 77 -29.31 -10.22 21.35
C GLU A 77 -30.72 -10.80 21.56
N ASN A 78 -31.77 -10.01 21.29
CA ASN A 78 -33.17 -10.42 21.37
C ASN A 78 -33.69 -10.99 20.04
N GLY A 79 -32.82 -11.08 19.01
CA GLY A 79 -33.20 -11.49 17.67
C GLY A 79 -33.95 -10.43 16.88
N VAL A 80 -34.00 -9.17 17.34
CA VAL A 80 -34.63 -8.07 16.63
C VAL A 80 -33.68 -7.53 15.57
N ALA A 81 -34.17 -7.36 14.35
CA ALA A 81 -33.37 -6.80 13.26
C ALA A 81 -33.05 -5.31 13.54
N VAL A 82 -31.76 -5.01 13.72
CA VAL A 82 -31.26 -3.63 13.90
C VAL A 82 -30.81 -2.99 12.60
N SER A 83 -30.53 -3.81 11.58
CA SER A 83 -30.17 -3.34 10.25
C SER A 83 -30.51 -4.40 9.21
N THR A 84 -31.12 -4.00 8.10
CA THR A 84 -31.38 -4.87 6.95
C THR A 84 -30.89 -4.18 5.68
N ASP A 85 -30.29 -4.96 4.78
CA ASP A 85 -29.89 -4.56 3.44
C ASP A 85 -30.38 -5.55 2.42
N HIS A 86 -30.56 -5.05 1.20
CA HIS A 86 -30.90 -5.86 0.05
C HIS A 86 -30.08 -5.41 -1.16
N ARG A 87 -29.47 -6.37 -1.86
CA ARG A 87 -28.71 -6.08 -3.07
C ARG A 87 -28.85 -7.21 -4.09
N ASP A 88 -29.18 -6.83 -5.31
CA ASP A 88 -29.21 -7.74 -6.45
C ASP A 88 -27.94 -7.61 -7.30
N TYR A 89 -27.50 -8.74 -7.83
CA TYR A 89 -26.34 -8.88 -8.69
C TYR A 89 -26.74 -9.55 -10.00
N SER A 90 -26.15 -9.07 -11.10
CA SER A 90 -26.39 -9.62 -12.43
C SER A 90 -26.06 -11.13 -12.52
N PRO A 91 -26.66 -11.86 -13.49
CA PRO A 91 -26.37 -13.27 -13.71
C PRO A 91 -24.88 -13.55 -13.97
N GLN A 92 -24.14 -12.59 -14.53
CA GLN A 92 -22.72 -12.71 -14.87
C GLN A 92 -21.77 -12.47 -13.68
N THR A 93 -22.27 -12.00 -12.53
CA THR A 93 -21.43 -11.71 -11.37
C THR A 93 -20.96 -13.01 -10.69
N ASP A 94 -19.65 -13.23 -10.59
CA ASP A 94 -19.10 -14.40 -9.90
C ASP A 94 -19.47 -14.44 -8.40
N CYS A 95 -19.66 -15.63 -7.84
CA CYS A 95 -20.00 -15.81 -6.42
C CYS A 95 -18.96 -15.18 -5.49
N PHE A 96 -17.67 -15.29 -5.82
CA PHE A 96 -16.61 -14.62 -5.06
C PHE A 96 -16.84 -13.11 -4.93
N LYS A 97 -17.23 -12.45 -6.04
CA LYS A 97 -17.51 -11.01 -6.05
C LYS A 97 -18.75 -10.67 -5.23
N VAL A 98 -19.78 -11.52 -5.27
CA VAL A 98 -20.98 -11.39 -4.42
C VAL A 98 -20.58 -11.48 -2.94
N LEU A 99 -19.80 -12.49 -2.54
CA LEU A 99 -19.32 -12.67 -1.17
C LEU A 99 -18.45 -11.50 -0.70
N TYR A 100 -17.53 -11.03 -1.56
CA TYR A 100 -16.64 -9.91 -1.27
C TYR A 100 -17.39 -8.62 -0.92
N TRP A 101 -18.30 -8.19 -1.80
CA TRP A 101 -19.06 -6.96 -1.58
C TRP A 101 -20.04 -7.09 -0.42
N THR A 102 -20.65 -8.26 -0.25
CA THR A 102 -21.52 -8.53 0.90
C THR A 102 -20.76 -8.45 2.22
N ALA A 103 -19.54 -8.98 2.29
CA ALA A 103 -18.71 -8.92 3.49
C ALA A 103 -18.26 -7.47 3.80
N PHE A 104 -17.92 -6.69 2.77
CA PHE A 104 -17.60 -5.27 2.92
C PHE A 104 -18.80 -4.44 3.44
N ASP A 105 -19.98 -4.64 2.86
CA ASP A 105 -21.22 -3.96 3.28
C ASP A 105 -21.59 -4.36 4.72
N ALA A 106 -21.48 -5.66 5.05
CA ALA A 106 -21.70 -6.16 6.40
C ALA A 106 -20.74 -5.56 7.42
N ALA A 107 -19.44 -5.46 7.11
CA ALA A 107 -18.44 -4.87 7.98
C ALA A 107 -18.74 -3.40 8.29
N THR A 108 -19.15 -2.64 7.28
CA THR A 108 -19.52 -1.23 7.44
C THR A 108 -20.73 -1.09 8.38
N ARG A 109 -21.72 -1.98 8.26
CA ARG A 109 -22.89 -2.00 9.14
C ARG A 109 -22.58 -2.46 10.56
N ILE A 110 -21.69 -3.44 10.74
CA ILE A 110 -21.21 -3.84 12.08
C ILE A 110 -20.60 -2.63 12.80
N ARG A 111 -19.74 -1.88 12.11
CA ARG A 111 -19.12 -0.66 12.66
C ARG A 111 -20.15 0.43 12.96
N ALA A 112 -21.10 0.65 12.04
CA ALA A 112 -22.14 1.67 12.22
C ALA A 112 -23.11 1.36 13.37
N ALA A 113 -23.30 0.07 13.68
CA ALA A 113 -24.17 -0.41 14.75
C ALA A 113 -23.42 -0.76 16.04
N ALA A 114 -22.16 -0.31 16.16
CA ALA A 114 -21.47 -0.26 17.44
C ALA A 114 -22.14 0.80 18.34
N PRO A 115 -22.27 0.55 19.66
CA PRO A 115 -22.81 1.56 20.56
C PRO A 115 -21.98 2.83 20.43
N LYS A 116 -22.62 3.94 20.07
CA LYS A 116 -21.96 5.24 20.11
C LYS A 116 -21.57 5.46 21.57
N LYS A 117 -20.27 5.45 21.86
CA LYS A 117 -19.76 5.82 23.18
C LYS A 117 -20.39 7.16 23.51
N GLU A 118 -21.18 7.17 24.57
CA GLU A 118 -21.77 8.40 25.10
C GLU A 118 -20.59 9.36 25.29
N GLU A 119 -20.56 10.40 24.47
CA GLU A 119 -19.41 11.28 24.32
C GLU A 119 -19.16 11.89 25.69
N GLN A 120 -18.20 11.28 26.39
CA GLN A 120 -17.88 11.61 27.77
C GLN A 120 -17.54 13.10 27.75
N ALA A 121 -18.43 13.91 28.35
CA ALA A 121 -18.42 15.35 28.24
C ALA A 121 -16.97 15.82 28.38
N PRO A 122 -16.44 16.58 27.40
CA PRO A 122 -15.02 16.89 27.33
C PRO A 122 -14.58 17.36 28.70
N THR A 123 -13.66 16.60 29.32
CA THR A 123 -13.04 16.99 30.58
C THR A 123 -12.62 18.45 30.40
N PRO A 124 -13.05 19.38 31.26
CA PRO A 124 -12.79 20.79 31.08
C PRO A 124 -11.30 20.97 30.81
N SER A 125 -11.00 21.47 29.61
CA SER A 125 -9.64 21.74 29.18
C SER A 125 -9.04 22.68 30.21
N VAL A 126 -8.05 22.21 30.97
CA VAL A 126 -7.28 23.07 31.87
C VAL A 126 -6.61 24.10 30.96
N GLU A 127 -7.13 25.32 31.03
CA GLU A 127 -6.65 26.46 30.27
C GLU A 127 -5.13 26.59 30.48
N PRO A 128 -4.31 26.46 29.43
CA PRO A 128 -2.88 26.64 29.58
C PRO A 128 -2.61 28.07 30.10
N PRO A 129 -1.69 28.24 31.07
CA PRO A 129 -1.41 29.54 31.66
C PRO A 129 -1.06 30.56 30.58
N PRO A 130 -1.49 31.83 30.74
CA PRO A 130 -1.25 32.88 29.75
C PRO A 130 0.24 32.98 29.46
N SER A 131 0.61 32.79 28.20
CA SER A 131 1.97 32.98 27.74
C SER A 131 2.43 34.41 28.06
N PRO A 132 3.60 34.61 28.71
CA PRO A 132 4.09 35.94 29.03
C PRO A 132 4.30 36.76 27.76
N LYS A 133 3.77 38.00 27.75
CA LYS A 133 3.96 38.98 26.70
C LYS A 133 5.46 39.20 26.47
N THR A 134 5.94 38.81 25.30
CA THR A 134 7.31 39.06 24.86
C THR A 134 7.52 40.56 24.71
N ALA A 135 8.53 41.10 25.39
CA ALA A 135 8.88 42.51 25.32
C ALA A 135 9.32 42.90 23.88
N PRO A 136 9.05 44.13 23.43
CA PRO A 136 9.50 44.61 22.13
C PRO A 136 11.03 44.63 22.06
N CYS A 137 11.61 43.90 21.10
CA CYS A 137 13.04 43.96 20.85
C CYS A 137 13.46 45.38 20.45
N PRO A 138 14.57 45.91 20.99
CA PRO A 138 15.15 47.18 20.55
C PRO A 138 15.56 47.09 19.08
N ARG A 139 15.16 48.09 18.29
CA ARG A 139 15.58 48.25 16.89
C ARG A 139 17.08 48.50 16.85
N PHE A 140 17.84 47.52 16.39
CA PHE A 140 19.26 47.70 16.09
C PHE A 140 19.44 48.58 14.85
N PRO A 141 20.45 49.47 14.84
CA PRO A 141 20.80 50.28 13.68
C PRO A 141 21.22 49.41 12.50
N THR A 142 20.73 49.77 11.33
CA THR A 142 20.99 49.11 10.05
C THR A 142 22.49 49.16 9.74
N CYS A 143 23.17 48.03 9.85
CA CYS A 143 24.54 47.90 9.37
C CYS A 143 24.58 48.08 7.83
N PRO A 144 25.59 48.77 7.30
CA PRO A 144 25.77 48.93 5.87
C PRO A 144 25.94 47.56 5.19
N PRO A 145 25.43 47.39 3.95
CA PRO A 145 25.52 46.13 3.25
C PRO A 145 27.01 45.78 3.04
N PRO A 146 27.47 44.60 3.49
CA PRO A 146 28.83 44.16 3.21
C PRO A 146 29.01 44.08 1.70
N SER A 147 30.07 44.74 1.22
CA SER A 147 30.53 44.69 -0.17
C SER A 147 30.64 43.22 -0.60
N LYS A 148 29.85 42.83 -1.60
CA LYS A 148 29.87 41.48 -2.19
C LYS A 148 31.33 41.10 -2.52
N PRO A 149 31.89 40.06 -1.88
CA PRO A 149 33.18 39.52 -2.29
C PRO A 149 33.12 39.14 -3.77
N PRO A 150 34.20 39.35 -4.55
CA PRO A 150 34.25 38.92 -5.93
C PRO A 150 33.90 37.44 -6.01
N ALA A 151 32.92 37.10 -6.86
CA ALA A 151 32.47 35.73 -7.06
C ALA A 151 33.66 34.90 -7.55
N ALA A 152 34.24 34.10 -6.65
CA ALA A 152 35.29 33.17 -7.01
C ALA A 152 34.78 32.27 -8.13
N ALA A 153 35.58 32.10 -9.18
CA ALA A 153 35.25 31.19 -10.26
C ALA A 153 34.97 29.81 -9.66
N PRO A 154 33.87 29.14 -10.05
CA PRO A 154 33.53 27.83 -9.51
C PRO A 154 34.70 26.88 -9.78
N ALA A 155 35.25 26.32 -8.70
CA ALA A 155 36.30 25.32 -8.82
C ALA A 155 35.81 24.17 -9.72
N PRO A 156 36.67 23.58 -10.57
CA PRO A 156 36.30 22.45 -11.39
C PRO A 156 35.81 21.31 -10.49
N VAL A 157 34.52 20.98 -10.61
CA VAL A 157 33.92 19.90 -9.83
C VAL A 157 34.49 18.59 -10.36
N ALA A 158 35.34 17.95 -9.56
CA ALA A 158 35.95 16.68 -9.90
C ALA A 158 34.87 15.60 -10.15
N ARG A 159 35.13 14.73 -11.13
CA ARG A 159 34.33 13.51 -11.36
C ARG A 159 34.43 12.63 -10.13
N ARG A 160 33.30 12.28 -9.53
CA ARG A 160 33.22 11.39 -8.35
C ARG A 160 32.54 10.07 -8.72
N VAL A 161 32.93 8.99 -8.06
CA VAL A 161 32.20 7.72 -8.13
C VAL A 161 31.39 7.60 -6.85
N PHE A 162 30.20 6.99 -6.91
CA PHE A 162 29.43 6.75 -5.69
C PHE A 162 28.86 5.34 -5.66
N LEU A 163 28.61 4.87 -4.44
CA LEU A 163 27.88 3.65 -4.12
C LEU A 163 26.74 4.01 -3.16
N ALA A 164 25.60 3.38 -3.30
CA ALA A 164 24.48 3.52 -2.38
C ALA A 164 23.88 2.17 -1.98
N LEU A 165 23.48 2.05 -0.72
CA LEU A 165 22.84 0.86 -0.16
C LEU A 165 21.59 1.29 0.59
N GLY A 166 20.47 0.60 0.38
CA GLY A 166 19.22 0.99 1.00
C GLY A 166 18.10 -0.04 0.93
N GLY A 167 16.93 0.38 1.41
CA GLY A 167 15.68 -0.35 1.32
C GLY A 167 14.71 0.34 0.38
N ILE A 168 13.82 -0.45 -0.22
CA ILE A 168 12.73 0.02 -1.07
C ILE A 168 11.42 -0.65 -0.68
N ALA A 169 10.31 -0.02 -1.06
CA ALA A 169 8.99 -0.60 -1.15
C ALA A 169 8.46 -0.35 -2.56
N SER A 170 7.97 -1.39 -3.22
CA SER A 170 7.45 -1.30 -4.59
C SER A 170 5.99 -1.75 -4.65
N TYR A 171 5.23 -1.18 -5.59
CA TYR A 171 3.84 -1.47 -5.84
C TYR A 171 3.60 -1.58 -7.36
N GLY A 172 2.84 -2.59 -7.78
CA GLY A 172 2.43 -2.80 -9.16
C GLY A 172 3.19 -3.90 -9.91
N LEU A 173 4.43 -4.25 -9.51
CA LEU A 173 5.12 -5.43 -10.04
C LEU A 173 4.52 -6.73 -9.52
N ILE A 174 4.08 -6.72 -8.26
CA ILE A 174 3.29 -7.78 -7.62
C ILE A 174 1.97 -7.17 -7.07
N PRO A 175 0.99 -7.99 -6.66
CA PRO A 175 -0.34 -7.52 -6.21
C PRO A 175 -0.29 -6.60 -4.98
N ASP A 176 0.63 -6.90 -4.07
CA ASP A 176 0.78 -6.22 -2.79
C ASP A 176 2.01 -5.31 -2.77
N TRP A 177 2.18 -4.55 -1.69
CA TRP A 177 3.42 -3.80 -1.45
C TRP A 177 4.57 -4.75 -1.15
N ALA A 178 5.67 -4.59 -1.87
CA ALA A 178 6.85 -5.44 -1.75
C ALA A 178 8.04 -4.69 -1.15
N PRO A 179 8.44 -4.96 0.11
CA PRO A 179 9.74 -4.52 0.60
C PRO A 179 10.88 -5.18 -0.18
N GLY A 180 12.00 -4.47 -0.28
CA GLY A 180 13.18 -4.96 -0.96
C GLY A 180 14.45 -4.23 -0.56
N LEU A 181 15.56 -4.73 -1.08
CA LEU A 181 16.88 -4.13 -0.95
C LEU A 181 17.28 -3.49 -2.27
N ARG A 182 18.08 -2.43 -2.19
CA ARG A 182 18.69 -1.76 -3.35
C ARG A 182 20.18 -1.56 -3.16
N VAL A 183 20.91 -1.77 -4.25
CA VAL A 183 22.33 -1.42 -4.36
C VAL A 183 22.48 -0.59 -5.63
N ALA A 184 22.93 0.65 -5.49
CA ALA A 184 23.15 1.54 -6.61
C ALA A 184 24.61 1.99 -6.68
N GLY A 185 25.08 2.32 -7.87
CA GLY A 185 26.39 2.88 -8.08
C GLY A 185 26.40 3.75 -9.33
N GLY A 186 27.33 4.69 -9.39
CA GLY A 186 27.33 5.63 -10.50
C GLY A 186 28.51 6.57 -10.55
N VAL A 187 28.48 7.42 -11.57
CA VAL A 187 29.45 8.48 -11.79
C VAL A 187 28.74 9.82 -11.68
N GLN A 188 29.27 10.71 -10.85
CA GLN A 188 28.79 12.07 -10.67
C GLN A 188 29.67 13.05 -11.46
N LEU A 189 29.04 13.78 -12.37
CA LEU A 189 29.57 14.94 -13.09
C LEU A 189 28.98 16.23 -12.45
N PRO A 190 29.44 17.43 -12.83
CA PRO A 190 29.05 18.67 -12.15
C PRO A 190 27.54 18.95 -12.13
N GLN A 191 26.80 18.57 -13.19
CA GLN A 191 25.35 18.79 -13.32
C GLN A 191 24.56 17.51 -13.61
N LEU A 192 25.25 16.43 -13.96
CA LEU A 192 24.68 15.18 -14.43
C LEU A 192 25.27 14.03 -13.63
N SER A 193 24.50 13.02 -13.30
CA SER A 193 25.02 11.75 -12.82
C SER A 193 24.41 10.60 -13.61
N LEU A 194 25.22 9.57 -13.84
CA LEU A 194 24.77 8.31 -14.42
C LEU A 194 24.73 7.29 -13.30
N GLU A 195 23.59 6.61 -13.14
CA GLU A 195 23.33 5.67 -12.05
C GLU A 195 22.88 4.32 -12.60
N LEU A 196 23.40 3.24 -12.02
CA LEU A 196 22.93 1.88 -12.19
C LEU A 196 22.49 1.37 -10.82
N ASP A 197 21.27 0.86 -10.71
CA ASP A 197 20.64 0.43 -9.46
C ASP A 197 20.02 -0.96 -9.62
N ALA A 198 20.46 -1.90 -8.78
CA ALA A 198 20.00 -3.26 -8.71
C ALA A 198 19.12 -3.47 -7.47
N ARG A 199 17.97 -4.11 -7.68
CA ARG A 199 16.91 -4.26 -6.69
C ARG A 199 16.51 -5.72 -6.54
N TRP A 200 16.32 -6.11 -5.29
CA TRP A 200 15.83 -7.42 -4.91
C TRP A 200 14.60 -7.27 -4.02
N GLY A 201 13.44 -7.69 -4.51
CA GLY A 201 12.22 -7.77 -3.70
C GLY A 201 12.23 -9.03 -2.84
N ALA A 202 11.78 -8.92 -1.59
CA ALA A 202 11.65 -10.08 -0.71
C ALA A 202 10.63 -11.08 -1.27
N ASN A 203 10.79 -12.35 -0.88
CA ASN A 203 9.79 -13.38 -1.15
C ASN A 203 8.56 -13.06 -0.30
N LEU A 204 7.43 -12.82 -0.96
CA LEU A 204 6.18 -12.50 -0.30
C LEU A 204 5.11 -13.47 -0.73
N ASN A 205 4.42 -13.99 0.25
CA ASN A 205 3.22 -14.77 0.04
C ASN A 205 2.07 -13.80 -0.21
N THR A 206 1.59 -13.77 -1.45
CA THR A 206 0.48 -12.93 -1.87
C THR A 206 -0.70 -13.78 -2.27
N ARG A 207 -1.89 -13.19 -2.28
CA ARG A 207 -3.15 -13.85 -2.62
C ARG A 207 -3.90 -13.10 -3.73
N PRO A 208 -3.37 -13.03 -4.96
CA PRO A 208 -4.00 -12.22 -6.02
C PRO A 208 -5.36 -12.75 -6.46
N LEU A 209 -5.63 -14.05 -6.30
CA LEU A 209 -6.87 -14.71 -6.69
C LEU A 209 -7.50 -15.49 -5.52
N GLY A 210 -7.91 -14.76 -4.48
CA GLY A 210 -8.65 -15.33 -3.34
C GLY A 210 -7.77 -16.19 -2.44
N PHE A 211 -8.00 -17.51 -2.41
CA PHE A 211 -7.27 -18.43 -1.51
C PHE A 211 -5.92 -18.90 -2.02
N THR A 212 -5.57 -18.58 -3.26
CA THR A 212 -4.31 -19.07 -3.84
C THR A 212 -3.16 -18.26 -3.29
N GLU A 213 -2.38 -18.88 -2.41
CA GLU A 213 -1.12 -18.31 -1.95
C GLU A 213 -0.04 -18.57 -3.01
N ALA A 214 0.59 -17.49 -3.48
CA ALA A 214 1.79 -17.58 -4.30
C ALA A 214 2.92 -16.82 -3.64
N GLU A 215 4.07 -17.48 -3.60
CA GLU A 215 5.34 -16.87 -3.29
C GLU A 215 5.83 -16.13 -4.52
N MET A 216 5.94 -14.80 -4.43
CA MET A 216 6.43 -13.96 -5.51
C MET A 216 7.78 -13.36 -5.14
N HIS A 217 8.69 -13.30 -6.11
CA HIS A 217 9.98 -12.64 -5.98
C HIS A 217 10.23 -11.75 -7.19
N THR A 218 10.95 -10.66 -6.98
CA THR A 218 11.26 -9.70 -8.04
C THR A 218 12.73 -9.35 -8.04
N PHE A 219 13.29 -9.25 -9.23
CA PHE A 219 14.63 -8.73 -9.44
C PHE A 219 14.55 -7.66 -10.52
N ALA A 220 15.15 -6.50 -10.27
CA ALA A 220 15.14 -5.40 -11.24
C ALA A 220 16.50 -4.72 -11.32
N LEU A 221 16.86 -4.30 -12.53
CA LEU A 221 17.97 -3.42 -12.83
C LEU A 221 17.41 -2.13 -13.42
N THR A 222 17.89 -1.00 -12.94
CA THR A 222 17.54 0.33 -13.45
C THR A 222 18.81 1.06 -13.84
N ALA A 223 18.79 1.69 -15.01
CA ALA A 223 19.85 2.58 -15.46
C ALA A 223 19.23 3.96 -15.70
N GLY A 224 19.87 5.02 -15.19
CA GLY A 224 19.31 6.36 -15.27
C GLY A 224 20.32 7.46 -15.45
N ALA A 225 19.87 8.54 -16.10
CA ALA A 225 20.57 9.81 -16.18
C ALA A 225 19.86 10.82 -15.28
N CYS A 226 20.59 11.42 -14.37
CA CYS A 226 20.08 12.24 -13.29
C CYS A 226 20.64 13.65 -13.36
N VAL A 227 19.79 14.64 -13.08
CA VAL A 227 20.18 16.03 -12.84
C VAL A 227 20.13 16.28 -11.34
N LYS A 228 21.23 16.79 -10.78
CA LYS A 228 21.36 17.09 -9.35
C LYS A 228 21.34 18.59 -9.11
N ARG A 229 20.43 19.06 -8.25
CA ARG A 229 20.35 20.44 -7.77
C ARG A 229 20.10 20.42 -6.26
N PRO A 230 21.14 20.46 -5.42
CA PRO A 230 21.01 20.24 -3.98
C PRO A 230 19.87 21.05 -3.34
N PRO A 231 19.01 20.42 -2.51
CA PRO A 231 19.04 19.01 -2.09
C PRO A 231 18.28 18.06 -3.04
N LEU A 232 17.79 18.54 -4.18
CA LEU A 232 16.92 17.81 -5.09
C LEU A 232 17.68 17.01 -6.16
N LEU A 233 17.07 15.90 -6.56
CA LEU A 233 17.51 14.95 -7.57
C LEU A 233 16.33 14.63 -8.49
N GLY A 234 16.57 14.61 -9.80
CA GLY A 234 15.60 14.09 -10.77
C GLY A 234 16.28 13.24 -11.84
N CYS A 235 15.75 12.07 -12.16
CA CYS A 235 16.33 11.13 -13.12
C CYS A 235 15.29 10.68 -14.15
N LEU A 236 15.77 10.45 -15.36
CA LEU A 236 15.10 9.61 -16.35
C LEU A 236 15.75 8.23 -16.32
N LEU A 237 14.95 7.17 -16.36
CA LEU A 237 15.45 5.81 -16.22
C LEU A 237 14.79 4.83 -17.19
N ALA A 238 15.56 3.80 -17.51
CA ALA A 238 15.09 2.55 -18.08
C ALA A 238 15.19 1.46 -17.01
N ALA A 239 14.14 0.66 -16.87
CA ALA A 239 14.04 -0.42 -15.90
C ALA A 239 13.81 -1.74 -16.63
N GLY A 240 14.48 -2.79 -16.20
CA GLY A 240 14.26 -4.14 -16.71
C GLY A 240 14.51 -5.18 -15.62
N GLY A 241 13.84 -6.32 -15.69
CA GLY A 241 13.95 -7.30 -14.63
C GLY A 241 13.13 -8.54 -14.88
N ALA A 242 12.94 -9.32 -13.83
CA ALA A 242 12.09 -10.49 -13.82
C ALA A 242 11.20 -10.53 -12.58
N VAL A 243 9.97 -10.99 -12.78
CA VAL A 243 9.03 -11.35 -11.71
C VAL A 243 8.83 -12.85 -11.78
N GLY A 244 9.11 -13.53 -10.66
CA GLY A 244 8.88 -14.95 -10.48
C GLY A 244 7.71 -15.19 -9.53
N ALA A 245 6.92 -16.23 -9.79
CA ALA A 245 5.87 -16.68 -8.91
C ALA A 245 5.87 -18.21 -8.80
N ALA A 246 5.76 -18.72 -7.57
CA ALA A 246 5.59 -20.12 -7.26
C ALA A 246 4.29 -20.30 -6.44
N THR A 247 3.40 -21.18 -6.88
CA THR A 247 2.15 -21.45 -6.17
C THR A 247 2.39 -22.41 -5.00
N LEU A 248 2.03 -22.02 -3.78
CA LEU A 248 2.29 -22.83 -2.58
C LEU A 248 1.12 -23.78 -2.23
N ASN A 249 -0.13 -23.42 -2.55
CA ASN A 249 -1.30 -24.05 -1.92
C ASN A 249 -2.44 -24.49 -2.88
N ARG A 250 -2.12 -25.13 -4.02
CA ARG A 250 -3.14 -25.69 -4.96
C ARG A 250 -2.75 -27.01 -5.61
N ALA A 251 -3.76 -27.67 -6.19
CA ALA A 251 -3.69 -28.88 -7.02
C ALA A 251 -2.78 -28.80 -8.26
N TYR A 252 -2.17 -27.63 -8.52
CA TYR A 252 -1.24 -27.41 -9.62
C TYR A 252 0.02 -26.77 -9.04
N ALA A 253 1.12 -27.52 -9.01
CA ALA A 253 2.44 -26.98 -8.73
C ALA A 253 2.96 -26.30 -9.99
N GLY A 254 3.21 -24.99 -9.92
CA GLY A 254 3.75 -24.22 -11.04
C GLY A 254 4.77 -23.20 -10.57
N HIS A 255 5.84 -23.04 -11.35
CA HIS A 255 6.73 -21.90 -11.26
C HIS A 255 6.65 -21.16 -12.60
N ILE A 256 6.58 -19.84 -12.54
CA ILE A 256 6.60 -18.98 -13.73
C ILE A 256 7.57 -17.83 -13.47
N VAL A 257 8.36 -17.48 -14.47
CA VAL A 257 9.21 -16.30 -14.46
C VAL A 257 8.92 -15.51 -15.72
N ARG A 258 8.69 -14.21 -15.57
CA ARG A 258 8.44 -13.29 -16.68
C ARG A 258 9.38 -12.09 -16.60
N ALA A 259 10.01 -11.78 -17.72
CA ALA A 259 10.81 -10.58 -17.84
C ALA A 259 9.91 -9.36 -18.10
N PHE A 260 10.25 -8.22 -17.50
CA PHE A 260 9.61 -6.94 -17.77
C PHE A 260 10.65 -5.92 -18.23
N PHE A 261 10.18 -4.92 -18.98
CA PHE A 261 10.97 -3.77 -19.39
C PHE A 261 10.08 -2.53 -19.40
N GLY A 262 10.62 -1.39 -18.98
CA GLY A 262 9.89 -0.14 -18.86
C GLY A 262 10.79 1.07 -18.82
N VAL A 263 10.16 2.24 -18.88
CA VAL A 263 10.81 3.55 -18.75
C VAL A 263 10.11 4.36 -17.69
N GLY A 264 10.82 5.28 -17.05
CA GLY A 264 10.26 6.01 -15.93
C GLY A 264 11.02 7.27 -15.56
N ALA A 265 10.58 7.85 -14.46
CA ALA A 265 11.23 8.97 -13.82
C ALA A 265 11.38 8.70 -12.33
N ARG A 266 12.48 9.21 -11.75
CA ARG A 266 12.74 9.17 -10.32
C ARG A 266 12.97 10.60 -9.83
N SER A 267 12.41 10.93 -8.67
CA SER A 267 12.70 12.17 -7.96
C SER A 267 13.13 11.85 -6.54
N GLY A 268 14.01 12.68 -5.97
CA GLY A 268 14.50 12.42 -4.62
C GLY A 268 15.13 13.63 -3.96
N VAL A 269 15.43 13.45 -2.68
CA VAL A 269 16.13 14.40 -1.83
C VAL A 269 17.39 13.72 -1.31
N GLU A 270 18.53 14.38 -1.45
CA GLU A 270 19.82 13.93 -0.91
C GLU A 270 20.32 14.93 0.14
N LEU A 271 20.48 14.45 1.37
CA LEU A 271 20.88 15.20 2.54
C LEU A 271 22.34 14.83 2.88
N PRO A 272 23.32 15.71 2.60
CA PRO A 272 24.72 15.43 2.92
C PRO A 272 24.94 15.49 4.43
N PHE A 273 25.62 14.48 4.97
CA PHE A 273 26.14 14.48 6.34
C PHE A 273 27.61 14.90 6.37
N THR A 274 28.39 14.45 5.39
CA THR A 274 29.81 14.78 5.20
C THR A 274 30.09 15.02 3.71
N GLU A 275 31.36 15.28 3.35
CA GLU A 275 31.76 15.42 1.95
C GLU A 275 31.62 14.12 1.13
N HIS A 276 31.58 12.97 1.82
CA HIS A 276 31.53 11.64 1.23
C HIS A 276 30.22 10.90 1.55
N LEU A 277 29.50 11.26 2.60
CA LEU A 277 28.33 10.51 3.08
C LEU A 277 27.05 11.36 2.99
N ALA A 278 25.99 10.79 2.42
CA ALA A 278 24.66 11.40 2.37
C ALA A 278 23.54 10.38 2.60
N ALA A 279 22.40 10.83 3.14
CA ALA A 279 21.15 10.09 3.09
C ALA A 279 20.35 10.51 1.86
N ARG A 280 19.75 9.55 1.17
CA ARG A 280 18.88 9.78 0.02
C ARG A 280 17.52 9.15 0.26
N VAL A 281 16.46 9.88 -0.07
CA VAL A 281 15.08 9.37 -0.14
C VAL A 281 14.57 9.67 -1.54
N ASP A 282 14.02 8.67 -2.22
CA ASP A 282 13.51 8.83 -3.58
C ASP A 282 12.22 8.06 -3.83
N VAL A 283 11.48 8.54 -4.82
CA VAL A 283 10.28 7.94 -5.38
C VAL A 283 10.43 7.83 -6.89
N GLU A 284 9.95 6.71 -7.42
CA GLU A 284 10.06 6.33 -8.81
C GLU A 284 8.71 5.90 -9.35
N VAL A 285 8.43 6.34 -10.57
CA VAL A 285 7.27 5.91 -11.36
C VAL A 285 7.82 5.35 -12.66
N ALA A 286 7.46 4.11 -12.98
CA ALA A 286 7.84 3.45 -14.22
C ALA A 286 6.62 2.89 -14.95
N PHE A 287 6.68 2.99 -16.27
CA PHE A 287 5.67 2.51 -17.20
C PHE A 287 6.25 1.30 -17.93
N PRO A 288 5.75 0.08 -17.66
CA PRO A 288 6.18 -1.10 -18.39
C PRO A 288 5.81 -0.94 -19.87
N LEU A 289 6.81 -1.07 -20.74
CA LEU A 289 6.63 -1.13 -22.19
C LEU A 289 6.26 -2.55 -22.63
N VAL A 290 6.71 -3.54 -21.87
CA VAL A 290 6.32 -4.94 -22.00
C VAL A 290 5.64 -5.37 -20.72
N GLY A 291 4.31 -5.48 -20.76
CA GLY A 291 3.51 -5.93 -19.63
C GLY A 291 3.80 -7.40 -19.31
N THR A 292 3.92 -7.72 -18.02
CA THR A 292 4.06 -9.10 -17.56
C THR A 292 2.73 -9.64 -17.10
N ARG A 293 2.22 -10.62 -17.86
CA ARG A 293 1.11 -11.49 -17.46
C ARG A 293 1.66 -12.78 -16.89
N LEU A 294 1.24 -13.09 -15.67
CA LEU A 294 1.55 -14.35 -15.00
C LEU A 294 0.42 -15.33 -15.29
N ASP A 295 0.48 -15.99 -16.44
CA ASP A 295 -0.53 -16.97 -16.85
C ASP A 295 -0.21 -18.36 -16.29
N LEU A 296 -0.42 -18.57 -14.98
CA LEU A 296 -0.31 -19.90 -14.35
C LEU A 296 -1.58 -20.74 -14.56
N VAL A 297 -2.73 -20.10 -14.66
CA VAL A 297 -4.06 -20.68 -14.88
C VAL A 297 -4.83 -19.70 -15.79
N ASN A 298 -5.85 -20.17 -16.52
CA ASN A 298 -6.79 -19.30 -17.22
C ASN A 298 -8.02 -19.08 -16.31
N PRO A 299 -8.34 -17.83 -15.89
CA PRO A 299 -7.75 -16.54 -16.26
C PRO A 299 -6.42 -16.22 -15.57
N SER A 300 -5.64 -15.32 -16.17
CA SER A 300 -4.29 -14.90 -15.75
C SER A 300 -4.20 -14.63 -14.25
N PHE A 301 -3.16 -15.16 -13.60
CA PHE A 301 -2.95 -15.03 -12.15
C PHE A 301 -2.81 -13.58 -11.71
N TRP A 302 -2.08 -12.79 -12.51
CA TRP A 302 -1.79 -11.39 -12.25
C TRP A 302 -1.28 -10.70 -13.52
N GLU A 303 -1.60 -9.42 -13.67
CA GLU A 303 -1.03 -8.53 -14.68
C GLU A 303 -0.40 -7.33 -13.98
N THR A 304 0.84 -7.01 -14.33
CA THR A 304 1.56 -5.86 -13.77
C THR A 304 0.78 -4.56 -13.96
N LEU A 305 0.61 -3.81 -12.88
CA LEU A 305 -0.08 -2.53 -12.92
C LEU A 305 0.73 -1.51 -13.72
N THR A 306 0.00 -0.64 -14.42
CA THR A 306 0.59 0.50 -15.13
C THR A 306 -0.02 1.78 -14.58
N PRO A 307 0.77 2.66 -13.94
CA PRO A 307 2.22 2.57 -13.69
C PRO A 307 2.61 1.71 -12.48
N THR A 308 3.89 1.34 -12.40
CA THR A 308 4.52 0.80 -11.19
C THR A 308 5.14 1.92 -10.36
N PHE A 309 5.05 1.82 -9.04
CA PHE A 309 5.60 2.79 -8.09
C PHE A 309 6.67 2.13 -7.23
N THR A 310 7.79 2.81 -7.02
CA THR A 310 8.82 2.40 -6.05
C THR A 310 9.21 3.59 -5.19
N GLY A 311 9.31 3.41 -3.88
CA GLY A 311 9.82 4.42 -2.96
C GLY A 311 10.84 3.82 -2.01
N GLY A 312 11.85 4.58 -1.60
CA GLY A 312 12.87 4.04 -0.70
C GLY A 312 13.82 5.07 -0.14
N GLY A 313 14.75 4.56 0.68
CA GLY A 313 15.83 5.33 1.27
C GLY A 313 17.15 4.58 1.23
N SER A 314 18.25 5.30 1.01
CA SER A 314 19.60 4.73 0.92
C SER A 314 20.65 5.65 1.54
N LEU A 315 21.73 5.06 2.05
CA LEU A 315 22.96 5.78 2.34
C LEU A 315 23.84 5.80 1.10
N VAL A 316 24.38 6.96 0.75
CA VAL A 316 25.25 7.19 -0.41
C VAL A 316 26.65 7.52 0.08
N TYR A 317 27.65 6.81 -0.44
CA TYR A 317 29.06 7.05 -0.22
C TYR A 317 29.75 7.44 -1.52
N ALA A 318 30.41 8.61 -1.57
CA ALA A 318 31.14 9.12 -2.72
C ALA A 318 32.66 9.01 -2.51
N PHE A 319 33.37 8.50 -3.51
CA PHE A 319 34.82 8.36 -3.58
C PHE A 319 35.46 9.54 -4.34
#